data_AF-A0A2L2YPW4-F1
#
_entry.id   AF-A0A2L2YPW4-F1
#
_cell.length_a   1.000
_cell.length_b   1.000
_cell.length_c   1.000
_cell.angle_alpha   90.00
_cell.angle_beta   90.00
_cell.angle_gamma   90.00
#
_symmetry.space_group_name_H-M   'P 1'
#
loop_
_entity.id
_entity.type
_entity.pdbx_description
1 polymer ?
#
loop_
_entity_poly.entity_id
_entity_poly.type
_entity_poly.pdbx_seq_one_letter_code
_entity_poly.pdbx_strand_id
1 'polypeptide(L)'
;HKKFNSIQVQLKQSTCEAVMILRSRFLDARRKRRNFSKQATEILNEYFYSHLSNPYPSEEAKEELARKCGITVSQVSNWFGNKRIRYKKNIGKAQEEANLYAAKKAGQFSPPTDYY
;
A
#
# COMPACT_ATOMS: atom_id res chain seq x y z
N HIS A 1 46.10 -4.66 -34.76
CA HIS A 1 44.71 -5.17 -34.89
C HIS A 1 44.19 -5.95 -33.67
N LYS A 2 44.85 -7.00 -33.16
CA LYS A 2 44.33 -7.80 -32.03
C LYS A 2 44.10 -7.02 -30.73
N LYS A 3 45.00 -6.10 -30.36
CA LYS A 3 44.85 -5.23 -29.17
C LYS A 3 43.61 -4.33 -29.25
N PHE A 4 43.35 -3.75 -30.43
CA PHE A 4 42.18 -2.89 -30.66
C PHE A 4 40.87 -3.67 -30.53
N ASN A 5 40.80 -4.86 -31.13
CA ASN A 5 39.65 -5.75 -30.98
C ASN A 5 39.42 -6.15 -29.51
N SER A 6 40.49 -6.45 -28.77
CA SER A 6 40.40 -6.76 -27.33
C SER A 6 39.83 -5.60 -26.52
N ILE A 7 40.30 -4.37 -26.77
CA ILE A 7 39.80 -3.17 -26.10
C ILE A 7 38.33 -2.94 -26.44
N GLN A 8 37.95 -3.10 -27.71
CA GLN A 8 36.56 -2.96 -28.15
C GLN A 8 35.64 -4.00 -27.50
N VAL A 9 36.10 -5.25 -27.34
CA VAL A 9 35.35 -6.32 -26.66
C VAL A 9 35.21 -6.01 -25.17
N GLN A 10 36.28 -5.58 -24.50
CA GLN A 10 36.25 -5.21 -23.08
C GLN A 10 35.29 -4.04 -22.81
N LEU A 11 35.29 -3.02 -23.67
CA LEU A 11 34.36 -1.88 -23.55
C LEU A 11 32.90 -2.31 -23.70
N LYS A 12 32.59 -3.17 -24.68
CA LYS A 12 31.25 -3.73 -24.86
C LYS A 12 30.80 -4.57 -23.65
N GLN A 13 31.70 -5.40 -23.12
CA GLN A 13 31.44 -6.22 -21.94
C GLN A 13 31.15 -5.37 -20.71
N SER A 14 32.02 -4.40 -20.42
CA SER A 14 31.84 -3.47 -19.28
C SER A 14 30.55 -2.66 -19.39
N THR A 15 30.20 -2.20 -20.59
CA THR A 15 28.94 -1.47 -20.82
C THR A 15 27.72 -2.38 -20.57
N CYS A 16 27.76 -3.62 -21.07
CA CYS A 16 26.68 -4.59 -20.85
C CYS A 16 26.50 -4.89 -19.36
N GLU A 17 27.59 -5.12 -18.64
CA GLU A 17 27.57 -5.36 -17.19
C GLU A 17 26.99 -4.18 -16.42
N ALA A 18 27.41 -2.94 -16.74
CA ALA A 18 26.88 -1.74 -16.12
C ALA A 18 25.36 -1.60 -16.35
N VAL A 19 24.89 -1.86 -17.57
CA VAL A 19 23.46 -1.84 -17.90
C VAL A 19 22.69 -2.92 -17.15
N MET A 20 23.23 -4.14 -17.04
CA MET A 20 22.60 -5.24 -16.30
C MET A 20 22.52 -4.94 -14.79
N ILE A 21 23.56 -4.34 -14.21
CA ILE A 21 23.56 -3.91 -12.81
C ILE A 21 22.49 -2.84 -12.57
N LEU A 22 22.41 -1.83 -13.45
CA LEU A 22 21.42 -0.76 -13.33
C LEU A 22 19.99 -1.33 -13.46
N ARG A 23 19.78 -2.22 -14.43
CA ARG A 23 18.50 -2.92 -14.63
C ARG A 23 18.12 -3.75 -13.41
N SER A 24 19.05 -4.49 -12.81
CA SER A 24 18.80 -5.26 -11.59
C SER A 24 18.39 -4.34 -10.46
N ARG A 25 19.17 -3.29 -10.17
CA ARG A 25 18.88 -2.33 -9.08
C ARG A 25 17.50 -1.70 -9.22
N PHE A 26 17.13 -1.32 -10.45
CA PHE A 26 15.81 -0.78 -10.74
C PHE A 26 14.69 -1.80 -10.51
N LEU A 27 14.87 -3.03 -11.00
CA LEU A 27 13.90 -4.11 -10.83
C LEU A 27 13.78 -4.57 -9.37
N ASP A 28 14.88 -4.57 -8.60
CA ASP A 28 14.90 -4.85 -7.16
C ASP A 28 14.13 -3.78 -6.38
N ALA A 29 14.34 -2.50 -6.69
CA ALA A 29 13.57 -1.40 -6.12
C ALA A 29 12.08 -1.50 -6.47
N ARG A 30 11.75 -1.95 -7.68
CA ARG A 30 10.36 -2.21 -8.07
C ARG A 30 9.76 -3.41 -7.32
N ARG A 31 10.53 -4.50 -7.15
CA ARG A 31 10.11 -5.68 -6.37
C ARG A 31 9.90 -5.36 -4.88
N LYS A 32 10.58 -4.36 -4.33
CA LYS A 32 10.32 -3.83 -2.99
C LYS A 32 8.95 -3.15 -2.85
N ARG A 33 8.28 -2.75 -3.93
CA ARG A 33 6.87 -2.32 -3.90
C ARG A 33 5.95 -3.53 -3.75
N ARG A 34 5.95 -4.13 -2.55
CA ARG A 34 4.98 -5.15 -2.18
C ARG A 34 3.68 -4.45 -1.77
N ASN A 35 2.55 -5.01 -2.19
CA ASN A 35 1.25 -4.61 -1.64
C ASN A 35 1.27 -4.81 -0.12
N PHE A 36 0.49 -4.01 0.59
CA PHE A 36 0.27 -4.23 2.02
C PHE A 36 -0.35 -5.61 2.23
N SER A 37 -0.12 -6.19 3.41
CA SER A 37 -0.77 -7.45 3.78
C SER A 37 -2.30 -7.27 3.74
N LYS A 38 -3.03 -8.38 3.56
CA LYS A 38 -4.49 -8.36 3.60
C LYS A 38 -4.99 -7.77 4.93
N GLN A 39 -4.35 -8.17 6.04
CA GLN A 39 -4.65 -7.66 7.37
C GLN A 39 -4.42 -6.15 7.49
N ALA A 40 -3.28 -5.63 7.04
CA ALA A 40 -3.01 -4.19 7.07
C ALA A 40 -4.02 -3.41 6.23
N THR A 41 -4.37 -3.94 5.05
CA THR A 41 -5.38 -3.33 4.17
C THR A 41 -6.75 -3.30 4.84
N GLU A 42 -7.12 -4.38 5.53
CA GLU A 42 -8.38 -4.49 6.25
C GLU A 42 -8.49 -3.46 7.39
N ILE A 43 -7.45 -3.35 8.22
CA ILE A 43 -7.40 -2.38 9.33
C ILE A 43 -7.53 -0.94 8.82
N LEU A 44 -6.81 -0.60 7.74
CA LEU A 44 -6.86 0.73 7.14
C LEU A 44 -8.24 1.04 6.53
N ASN A 45 -8.87 0.06 5.86
CA ASN A 45 -10.21 0.22 5.32
C ASN A 45 -11.24 0.37 6.45
N GLU A 46 -11.18 -0.46 7.50
CA GLU A 46 -12.10 -0.39 8.64
C GLU A 46 -12.06 1.00 9.30
N TYR A 47 -10.86 1.53 9.54
CA TYR A 47 -10.73 2.90 10.06
C TYR A 47 -11.32 3.93 9.08
N PHE A 48 -10.99 3.83 7.79
CA PHE A 48 -11.48 4.77 6.79
C PHE A 48 -13.01 4.79 6.70
N TYR A 49 -13.65 3.62 6.67
CA TYR A 49 -15.10 3.51 6.53
C TYR A 49 -15.85 3.85 7.81
N SER A 50 -15.25 3.62 8.98
CA SER A 50 -15.82 4.09 10.26
C SER A 50 -15.72 5.61 10.44
N HIS A 51 -14.84 6.28 9.70
CA HIS A 51 -14.62 7.73 9.75
C HIS A 51 -14.91 8.42 8.41
N LEU A 52 -15.90 7.95 7.64
CA LEU A 52 -16.21 8.52 6.31
C LEU A 52 -16.55 10.00 6.33
N SER A 53 -17.15 10.50 7.42
CA SER A 53 -17.45 11.92 7.60
C SER A 53 -16.18 12.77 7.70
N ASN A 54 -15.11 12.23 8.28
CA ASN A 54 -13.82 12.89 8.43
C ASN A 54 -12.65 11.89 8.34
N PRO A 55 -12.25 11.44 7.12
CA PRO A 55 -11.25 10.39 6.92
C PRO A 55 -9.81 10.95 6.97
N TYR A 56 -9.51 11.69 8.04
CA TYR A 56 -8.24 12.34 8.32
C TYR A 56 -7.77 11.92 9.71
N PRO A 57 -7.03 10.79 9.83
CA PRO A 57 -6.51 10.36 11.13
C PRO A 57 -5.56 11.42 11.72
N SER A 58 -5.67 11.62 13.04
CA SER A 58 -4.69 12.40 13.83
C SER A 58 -3.30 11.74 13.78
N GLU A 59 -2.26 12.45 14.22
CA GLU A 59 -0.91 11.87 14.29
C GLU A 59 -0.87 10.62 15.17
N GLU A 60 -1.49 10.66 16.35
CA GLU A 60 -1.61 9.51 17.24
C GLU A 60 -2.34 8.32 16.57
N ALA A 61 -3.45 8.58 15.87
CA ALA A 61 -4.16 7.53 15.14
C ALA A 61 -3.30 6.93 14.01
N LYS A 62 -2.48 7.74 13.32
CA LYS A 62 -1.55 7.24 12.30
C LYS A 62 -0.46 6.36 12.92
N GLU A 63 0.07 6.73 14.08
CA GLU A 63 1.05 5.93 14.81
C GLU A 63 0.46 4.58 15.24
N GLU A 64 -0.77 4.57 15.75
CA GLU A 64 -1.46 3.34 16.09
C GLU A 64 -1.70 2.45 14.87
N LEU A 65 -2.20 3.02 13.77
CA LEU A 65 -2.43 2.30 12.53
C LEU A 65 -1.13 1.73 11.95
N ALA A 66 -0.05 2.51 11.98
CA ALA A 66 1.29 2.09 11.55
C ALA A 66 1.76 0.86 12.32
N ARG A 67 1.66 0.91 13.66
CA ARG A 67 2.00 -0.20 14.56
C ARG A 67 1.13 -1.44 14.31
N LYS A 68 -0.19 -1.29 14.20
CA LYS A 68 -1.12 -2.40 13.93
C LYS A 68 -0.89 -3.05 12.57
N CYS A 69 -0.54 -2.25 11.56
CA CYS A 69 -0.35 -2.71 10.19
C CYS A 69 1.08 -3.19 9.89
N GLY A 70 2.05 -2.92 10.77
CA GLY A 70 3.47 -3.20 10.53
C GLY A 70 4.05 -2.38 9.37
N ILE A 71 3.59 -1.13 9.19
CA ILE A 71 4.04 -0.21 8.14
C ILE A 71 4.44 1.13 8.76
N THR A 72 5.04 2.03 7.98
CA THR A 72 5.45 3.35 8.49
C THR A 72 4.28 4.35 8.52
N VAL A 73 4.37 5.35 9.40
CA VAL A 73 3.41 6.48 9.47
C VAL A 73 3.26 7.21 8.12
N SER A 74 4.36 7.32 7.37
CA SER A 74 4.34 7.88 6.01
C SER A 74 3.53 7.01 5.05
N GLN A 75 3.65 5.68 5.13
CA GLN A 75 2.85 4.74 4.33
C GLN A 75 1.36 4.84 4.68
N VAL A 76 1.01 4.98 5.97
CA VAL A 76 -0.38 5.26 6.40
C VAL A 76 -0.88 6.57 5.78
N SER A 77 -0.12 7.66 5.92
CA SER A 77 -0.48 8.97 5.38
C SER A 77 -0.73 8.93 3.87
N ASN A 78 0.16 8.30 3.13
CA ASN A 78 0.04 8.11 1.69
C ASN A 78 -1.16 7.24 1.31
N TRP A 79 -1.44 6.19 2.09
CA TRP A 79 -2.59 5.33 1.85
C TRP A 79 -3.90 6.10 2.00
N PHE A 80 -4.07 6.87 3.09
CA PHE A 80 -5.28 7.67 3.31
C PHE A 80 -5.46 8.76 2.25
N GLY A 81 -4.37 9.44 1.85
CA GLY A 81 -4.41 10.39 0.73
C GLY A 81 -4.90 9.74 -0.56
N ASN A 82 -4.32 8.60 -0.93
CA ASN A 82 -4.72 7.87 -2.13
C ASN A 82 -6.13 7.28 -2.04
N LYS A 83 -6.55 6.76 -0.88
CA LYS A 83 -7.88 6.18 -0.68
C LYS A 83 -8.96 7.26 -0.83
N ARG A 84 -8.77 8.45 -0.27
CA ARG A 84 -9.71 9.60 -0.46
C ARG A 84 -9.86 9.99 -1.93
N ILE A 85 -8.75 10.07 -2.69
CA ILE A 85 -8.80 10.39 -4.12
C ILE A 85 -9.59 9.32 -4.88
N ARG A 86 -9.34 8.03 -4.62
CA ARG A 86 -10.06 6.93 -5.27
C ARG A 86 -11.55 6.92 -4.90
N TYR A 87 -11.86 7.16 -3.62
CA TYR A 87 -13.24 7.25 -3.13
C TYR A 87 -14.02 8.34 -3.87
N LYS A 88 -13.45 9.55 -3.97
CA LYS A 88 -14.08 10.68 -4.67
C LYS A 88 -14.24 10.44 -6.18
N LYS A 89 -13.30 9.73 -6.82
CA LYS A 89 -13.34 9.47 -8.26
C LYS A 89 -14.35 8.40 -8.66
N ASN A 90 -14.68 7.46 -7.77
CA ASN A 90 -15.53 6.29 -8.08
C ASN A 90 -16.60 6.08 -7.00
N ILE A 91 -17.48 7.07 -6.81
CA ILE A 91 -18.46 7.08 -5.71
C ILE A 91 -19.34 5.82 -5.69
N GLY A 92 -19.81 5.32 -6.85
CA GLY A 92 -20.67 4.13 -6.91
C GLY A 92 -20.02 2.87 -6.33
N LYS A 93 -18.80 2.53 -6.77
CA LYS A 93 -18.04 1.39 -6.23
C LYS A 93 -17.62 1.62 -4.77
N ALA A 94 -17.32 2.86 -4.43
CA ALA A 94 -16.89 3.21 -3.09
C ALA A 94 -18.03 3.11 -2.07
N GLN A 95 -19.27 3.37 -2.49
CA GLN A 95 -20.46 3.22 -1.67
C GLN A 95 -20.77 1.74 -1.40
N GLU A 96 -20.58 0.86 -2.39
CA GLU A 96 -20.70 -0.58 -2.22
C GLU A 96 -19.68 -1.12 -1.19
N GLU A 97 -18.42 -0.70 -1.31
CA GLU A 97 -17.38 -1.03 -0.31
C GLU A 97 -17.76 -0.48 1.08
N ALA A 98 -18.26 0.76 1.17
CA ALA A 98 -18.70 1.34 2.44
C ALA A 98 -19.84 0.54 3.09
N ASN A 99 -20.83 0.12 2.29
CA ASN A 99 -21.95 -0.68 2.76
C ASN A 99 -21.48 -2.05 3.27
N LEU A 100 -20.52 -2.69 2.59
CA LEU A 100 -19.93 -3.95 3.04
C LEU A 100 -19.27 -3.82 4.42
N TYR A 101 -18.44 -2.78 4.61
CA TYR A 101 -17.77 -2.55 5.89
C TYR A 101 -18.75 -2.15 7.00
N ALA A 102 -19.82 -1.41 6.68
CA ALA A 102 -20.90 -1.10 7.61
C ALA A 102 -21.64 -2.38 8.05
N ALA A 103 -21.98 -3.27 7.11
CA ALA A 103 -22.63 -4.54 7.41
C ALA A 103 -21.73 -5.46 8.25
N LYS A 104 -20.42 -5.51 7.95
CA LYS A 104 -19.45 -6.28 8.74
C LYS A 104 -19.36 -5.79 10.19
N LYS A 105 -19.41 -4.47 10.40
CA LYS A 105 -19.44 -3.86 11.74
C LYS A 105 -20.73 -4.23 12.49
N ALA A 106 -21.88 -4.17 11.80
CA ALA A 106 -23.16 -4.54 12.39
C ALA A 106 -23.21 -6.03 12.79
N GLY A 107 -22.63 -6.93 11.99
CA GLY A 107 -22.57 -8.37 12.29
C GLY A 107 -21.65 -8.75 13.46
N GLN A 108 -20.76 -7.85 13.92
CA GLN A 108 -19.96 -8.06 15.13
C GLN A 108 -20.68 -7.60 16.41
N PHE A 109 -21.70 -6.75 16.28
CA PHE A 109 -22.61 -6.36 17.37
C PHE A 109 -23.85 -7.26 17.35
N SER A 110 -23.69 -8.51 17.78
CA SER A 110 -24.83 -9.26 18.31
C SER A 110 -25.12 -8.69 19.70
N PRO A 111 -26.35 -8.21 19.99
CA PRO A 111 -26.71 -7.87 21.37
C PRO A 111 -26.52 -9.12 22.23
N PRO A 112 -25.99 -9.03 23.45
CA PRO A 112 -26.07 -10.13 24.38
C PRO A 112 -27.54 -10.52 24.51
N THR A 113 -27.90 -11.71 24.03
CA THR A 113 -29.21 -12.30 24.32
C THR A 113 -29.17 -12.78 25.76
N ASP A 114 -29.35 -11.85 26.69
CA ASP A 114 -29.60 -12.14 28.08
C ASP A 114 -30.79 -11.27 28.55
N TYR A 115 -31.83 -11.96 29.04
CA TYR A 115 -33.05 -11.51 29.74
C TYR A 115 -34.21 -10.99 28.86
N TYR A 116 -35.42 -11.56 28.84
CA TYR A 116 -36.14 -12.54 29.68
C TYR A 116 -36.62 -13.75 28.87
#